data_AF-A0AAW0LB20-F1
#
_entry.id   AF-A0AAW0LB20-F1
#
_cell.length_a   1.000
_cell.length_b   1.000
_cell.length_c   1.000
_cell.angle_alpha   90.00
_cell.angle_beta   90.00
_cell.angle_gamma   90.00
#
_symmetry.space_group_name_H-M   'P 1'
#
loop_
_entity.id
_entity.type
_entity.pdbx_description
1 polymer ?
#
loop_
_entity_poly.entity_id
_entity_poly.type
_entity_poly.pdbx_seq_one_letter_code
_entity_poly.pdbx_strand_id
1 'polypeptide(L)'
;MTTARTCLSVTPWFWMVSYMLGGLPPFPPQPQQHQYHWMEVFDPSSNTWEALPNPPSEIHPRQMITAVIESRNRFLLLHCLSFLIMKAIFYTYNVTTRCWAKLESPVRKLRGGSIHKFSNVAVGNTLYWAFLEKDYLVVQAYDLDKDVWFEGSENIREEFFGKHEYPSYSSKLGRVPFLHLYDQKFCLLMRSDFSKRNRKWKLLERETHYLNCFIFEVTPILKNQDEYGFWELNIPVVSVKKSPMDHNFIIMESLLM
;
A
#
# COMPACT_ATOMS: atom_id res chain seq x y z
N MET A 1 12.45 -28.18 -2.35
CA MET A 1 12.40 -27.33 -1.13
C MET A 1 11.54 -26.13 -1.45
N THR A 2 10.34 -26.07 -0.90
CA THR A 2 9.38 -24.99 -1.12
C THR A 2 9.74 -23.85 -0.16
N THR A 3 10.50 -22.87 -0.64
CA THR A 3 10.81 -21.68 0.13
C THR A 3 9.57 -20.79 0.11
N ALA A 4 8.86 -20.69 1.24
CA ALA A 4 7.75 -19.75 1.37
C ALA A 4 8.28 -18.33 1.19
N ARG A 5 7.83 -17.63 0.14
CA ARG A 5 8.15 -16.22 -0.11
C ARG A 5 6.99 -15.35 0.34
N THR A 6 7.28 -14.24 0.99
CA THR A 6 6.31 -13.19 1.26
C THR A 6 6.10 -12.37 -0.02
N CYS A 7 4.89 -12.44 -0.58
CA CYS A 7 4.50 -11.66 -1.74
C CYS A 7 4.17 -10.22 -1.32
N LEU A 8 4.67 -9.22 -2.05
CA LEU A 8 4.40 -7.80 -1.76
C LEU A 8 3.21 -7.25 -2.54
N SER A 9 2.80 -7.93 -3.60
CA SER A 9 1.54 -7.71 -4.30
C SER A 9 1.25 -8.93 -5.16
N VAL A 10 0.03 -9.47 -4.99
CA VAL A 10 -0.56 -10.41 -5.93
C VAL A 10 -1.65 -9.62 -6.64
N THR A 11 -1.73 -9.73 -7.96
CA THR A 11 -2.82 -9.09 -8.70
C THR A 11 -3.59 -10.14 -9.49
N PRO A 12 -4.92 -10.01 -9.59
CA PRO A 12 -5.72 -11.05 -10.18
C PRO A 12 -6.00 -10.74 -11.67
N TRP A 13 -5.81 -11.76 -12.51
CA TRP A 13 -6.35 -11.92 -13.89
C TRP A 13 -5.95 -10.88 -14.95
N PHE A 14 -4.65 -10.73 -15.22
CA PHE A 14 -4.24 -10.35 -16.57
C PHE A 14 -4.11 -11.63 -17.41
N TRP A 15 -4.92 -11.85 -18.45
CA TRP A 15 -4.79 -13.00 -19.36
C TRP A 15 -4.77 -14.39 -18.70
N MET A 16 -5.49 -14.57 -17.59
CA MET A 16 -5.45 -15.76 -16.72
C MET A 16 -4.12 -16.02 -16.01
N VAL A 17 -3.12 -15.13 -16.07
CA VAL A 17 -1.84 -15.33 -15.38
C VAL A 17 -1.73 -14.49 -14.09
N SER A 18 -1.00 -15.00 -13.10
CA SER A 18 -0.78 -14.31 -11.81
C SER A 18 0.65 -13.81 -11.71
N TYR A 19 0.83 -12.52 -11.45
CA TYR A 19 2.15 -11.93 -11.25
C TYR A 19 2.47 -11.82 -9.76
N MET A 20 3.67 -12.22 -9.40
CA MET A 20 4.22 -12.02 -8.06
C MET A 20 5.46 -11.13 -8.14
N LEU A 21 5.48 -10.07 -7.33
CA LEU A 21 6.65 -9.23 -7.12
C LEU A 21 7.14 -9.37 -5.67
N GLY A 22 8.43 -9.65 -5.50
CA GLY A 22 9.10 -9.71 -4.20
C GLY A 22 9.66 -11.09 -3.86
N GLY A 23 10.06 -11.22 -2.59
CA GLY A 23 10.83 -12.35 -2.07
C GLY A 23 12.10 -11.84 -1.37
N LEU A 24 12.12 -11.89 -0.04
CA LEU A 24 13.34 -11.65 0.70
C LEU A 24 14.28 -12.86 0.51
N PRO A 25 15.59 -12.65 0.28
CA PRO A 25 16.54 -13.72 0.45
C PRO A 25 16.43 -14.31 1.86
N PRO A 26 16.61 -15.61 2.05
CA PRO A 26 16.84 -16.15 3.39
C PRO A 26 18.04 -15.43 4.00
N PHE A 27 17.89 -15.02 5.26
CA PHE A 27 18.98 -14.45 6.04
C PHE A 27 19.73 -15.60 6.73
N PRO A 28 21.07 -15.66 6.69
CA PRO A 28 22.00 -14.73 6.04
C PRO A 28 22.12 -14.90 4.51
N PRO A 29 22.46 -13.83 3.77
CA PRO A 29 22.64 -13.88 2.32
C PRO A 29 23.79 -14.84 1.95
N GLN A 30 23.54 -15.78 1.04
CA GLN A 30 24.59 -16.69 0.57
C GLN A 30 25.42 -16.02 -0.54
N PRO A 31 26.76 -16.17 -0.54
CA PRO A 31 27.69 -15.41 -1.38
C PRO A 31 27.58 -15.64 -2.91
N GLN A 32 26.69 -16.50 -3.39
CA GLN A 32 26.50 -16.80 -4.82
C GLN A 32 25.20 -16.22 -5.42
N GLN A 33 24.47 -15.36 -4.70
CA GLN A 33 23.09 -15.01 -5.05
C GLN A 33 22.91 -13.69 -5.83
N HIS A 34 23.67 -13.51 -6.91
CA HIS A 34 23.52 -12.33 -7.80
C HIS A 34 22.37 -12.46 -8.83
N GLN A 35 21.57 -13.54 -8.78
CA GLN A 35 20.45 -13.81 -9.70
C GLN A 35 19.16 -14.15 -8.96
N TYR A 36 18.75 -13.31 -8.01
CA TYR A 36 17.37 -13.37 -7.56
C TYR A 36 16.47 -12.71 -8.58
N HIS A 37 15.55 -13.48 -9.16
CA HIS A 37 14.45 -12.95 -9.94
C HIS A 37 13.41 -12.35 -9.01
N TRP A 38 13.11 -11.07 -9.18
CA TRP A 38 12.22 -10.31 -8.28
C TRP A 38 10.77 -10.40 -8.67
N MET A 39 10.52 -10.83 -9.90
CA MET A 39 9.21 -10.89 -10.47
C MET A 39 9.05 -12.23 -11.19
N GLU A 40 7.96 -12.91 -10.91
CA GLU A 40 7.60 -14.19 -11.51
C GLU A 40 6.16 -14.10 -11.99
N VAL A 41 5.85 -14.78 -13.09
CA VAL A 41 4.48 -14.92 -13.61
C VAL A 41 4.10 -16.38 -13.62
N PHE A 42 2.93 -16.69 -13.08
CA PHE A 42 2.34 -18.02 -13.11
C PHE A 42 1.33 -18.11 -14.23
N ASP A 43 1.54 -19.06 -15.13
CA ASP A 43 0.58 -19.41 -16.16
C ASP A 43 -0.19 -20.68 -15.73
N PRO A 44 -1.50 -20.58 -15.42
CA PRO A 44 -2.28 -21.74 -14.99
C PRO A 44 -2.56 -22.72 -16.11
N SER A 45 -2.47 -22.30 -17.39
CA SER A 45 -2.71 -23.19 -18.51
C SER A 45 -1.56 -24.19 -18.68
N SER A 46 -0.33 -23.74 -18.44
CA SER A 46 0.86 -24.60 -18.41
C SER A 46 1.21 -25.09 -17.00
N ASN A 47 0.60 -24.53 -15.94
CA ASN A 47 0.94 -24.76 -14.54
C ASN A 47 2.43 -24.53 -14.25
N THR A 48 3.00 -23.46 -14.81
CA THR A 48 4.43 -23.13 -14.68
C THR A 48 4.64 -21.71 -14.20
N TRP A 49 5.78 -21.50 -13.54
CA TRP A 49 6.29 -20.19 -13.16
C TRP A 49 7.39 -19.77 -14.12
N GLU A 50 7.29 -18.56 -14.66
CA GLU A 50 8.32 -17.94 -15.47
C GLU A 50 8.93 -16.76 -14.73
N ALA A 51 10.26 -16.71 -14.68
CA ALA A 51 10.99 -15.57 -14.14
C ALA A 51 11.00 -14.39 -15.11
N LEU A 52 10.68 -13.20 -14.61
CA LEU A 52 10.70 -11.96 -15.38
C LEU A 52 11.98 -11.14 -15.11
N PRO A 53 12.33 -10.19 -16.00
CA PRO A 53 13.49 -9.33 -15.81
C PRO A 53 13.39 -8.51 -14.51
N ASN A 54 14.53 -8.35 -13.84
CA ASN A 54 14.63 -7.48 -12.67
C ASN A 54 14.52 -6.00 -13.07
N PRO A 55 14.04 -5.12 -12.17
CA PRO A 55 14.05 -3.69 -12.41
C PRO A 55 15.48 -3.15 -12.59
N PRO A 56 15.67 -1.99 -13.22
CA PRO A 56 17.00 -1.44 -13.57
C PRO A 56 17.86 -1.00 -12.37
N SER A 57 17.44 -1.30 -11.14
CA SER A 57 18.13 -0.87 -9.92
C SER A 57 17.94 -1.91 -8.83
N GLU A 58 18.97 -2.06 -7.99
CA GLU A 58 18.86 -2.80 -6.74
C GLU A 58 18.06 -1.97 -5.72
N ILE A 59 16.79 -2.32 -5.57
CA ILE A 59 15.83 -1.75 -4.63
C ILE A 59 15.57 -2.72 -3.48
N HIS A 60 15.74 -2.26 -2.24
CA HIS A 60 15.38 -3.08 -1.09
C HIS A 60 13.85 -3.26 -1.02
N PRO A 61 13.31 -4.46 -0.74
CA PRO A 61 11.86 -4.71 -0.70
C PRO A 61 11.03 -3.75 0.17
N ARG A 62 11.61 -3.29 1.29
CA ARG A 62 10.98 -2.29 2.17
C ARG A 62 10.85 -0.89 1.55
N GLN A 63 11.59 -0.61 0.48
CA GLN A 63 11.57 0.65 -0.27
C GLN A 63 10.69 0.58 -1.52
N MET A 64 10.07 -0.58 -1.79
CA MET A 64 9.23 -0.80 -2.96
C MET A 64 7.75 -0.58 -2.63
N ILE A 65 7.09 0.22 -3.45
CA ILE A 65 5.63 0.34 -3.52
C ILE A 65 5.23 -0.06 -4.94
N THR A 66 4.17 -0.86 -5.08
CA THR A 66 3.87 -1.55 -6.34
C THR A 66 2.40 -1.43 -6.67
N ALA A 67 2.07 -1.07 -7.90
CA ALA A 67 0.68 -0.96 -8.33
C ALA A 67 0.51 -1.51 -9.75
N VAL A 68 -0.70 -1.95 -10.08
CA VAL A 68 -1.04 -2.40 -11.43
C VAL A 68 -1.84 -1.33 -12.13
N ILE A 69 -1.37 -0.94 -13.32
CA ILE A 69 -2.06 -0.01 -14.21
C ILE A 69 -2.72 -0.85 -15.29
N GLU A 70 -3.92 -1.33 -15.01
CA GLU A 70 -4.64 -2.28 -15.86
C GLU A 70 -4.89 -1.72 -17.25
N SER A 71 -5.30 -0.46 -17.36
CA SER A 71 -5.58 0.23 -18.63
C SER A 71 -4.42 0.21 -19.64
N ARG A 72 -3.17 -0.02 -19.20
CA ARG A 72 -1.95 0.04 -20.01
C ARG A 72 -1.14 -1.24 -20.02
N ASN A 73 -1.60 -2.32 -19.38
CA ASN A 73 -0.88 -3.58 -19.21
C ASN A 73 0.51 -3.34 -18.59
N ARG A 74 0.57 -2.54 -17.51
CA ARG A 74 1.83 -2.15 -16.87
C ARG A 74 1.82 -2.38 -15.36
N PHE A 75 2.96 -2.77 -14.83
CA PHE A 75 3.25 -2.66 -13.40
C PHE A 75 3.99 -1.36 -13.14
N LEU A 76 3.55 -0.61 -12.14
CA LEU A 76 4.29 0.51 -11.60
C LEU A 76 5.06 0.06 -10.36
N LEU A 77 6.34 0.36 -10.34
CA LEU A 77 7.22 0.16 -9.21
C LEU A 77 7.78 1.51 -8.78
N LEU A 78 7.48 1.87 -7.55
CA LEU A 78 7.97 3.07 -6.90
C LEU A 78 9.11 2.70 -5.96
N HIS A 79 10.30 3.25 -6.24
CA HIS A 79 11.49 3.10 -5.42
C HIS A 79 11.67 4.35 -4.54
N CYS A 80 11.44 4.22 -3.24
CA CYS A 80 11.71 5.26 -2.26
C CYS A 80 13.21 5.34 -1.93
N LEU A 81 13.91 6.36 -2.46
CA LEU A 81 15.36 6.54 -2.31
C LEU A 81 15.78 6.79 -0.86
N SER A 82 14.95 7.53 -0.11
CA SER A 82 15.17 7.80 1.30
C SER A 82 13.85 8.17 1.96
N PHE A 83 13.57 7.53 3.09
CA PHE A 83 12.42 7.87 3.93
C PHE A 83 12.60 9.22 4.65
N LEU A 84 13.79 9.82 4.62
CA LEU A 84 14.02 11.15 5.21
C LEU A 84 13.81 12.26 4.19
N ILE A 85 14.16 12.00 2.93
CA ILE A 85 14.16 13.00 1.86
C ILE A 85 12.88 12.91 1.02
N MET A 86 12.05 11.88 1.23
CA MET A 86 10.78 11.65 0.54
C MET A 86 10.90 11.83 -0.97
N LYS A 87 11.91 11.18 -1.55
CA LYS A 87 12.16 11.18 -2.99
C LYS A 87 11.96 9.77 -3.52
N ALA A 88 11.31 9.66 -4.67
CA ALA A 88 11.11 8.37 -5.28
C ALA A 88 11.28 8.36 -6.79
N ILE A 89 11.76 7.22 -7.28
CA ILE A 89 11.92 6.92 -8.70
C ILE A 89 10.79 5.99 -9.13
N PHE A 90 10.18 6.30 -10.28
CA PHE A 90 9.09 5.52 -10.83
C PHE A 90 9.63 4.67 -12.00
N TYR A 91 9.45 3.36 -11.88
CA TYR A 91 9.71 2.39 -12.94
C TYR A 91 8.39 1.80 -13.40
N THR A 92 8.26 1.56 -14.70
CA THR A 92 7.13 0.83 -15.26
C THR A 92 7.63 -0.41 -15.98
N TYR A 93 6.99 -1.54 -15.72
CA TYR A 93 7.20 -2.76 -16.51
C TYR A 93 6.05 -2.89 -17.50
N ASN A 94 6.36 -2.95 -18.79
CA ASN A 94 5.37 -3.22 -19.81
C ASN A 94 5.26 -4.73 -20.00
N VAL A 95 4.08 -5.28 -19.72
CA VAL A 95 3.82 -6.73 -19.80
C VAL A 95 3.94 -7.25 -21.23
N THR A 96 3.56 -6.44 -22.22
CA THR A 96 3.56 -6.83 -23.63
C THR A 96 4.98 -6.89 -24.19
N THR A 97 5.78 -5.86 -23.92
CA THR A 97 7.18 -5.80 -24.40
C THR A 97 8.16 -6.51 -23.47
N ARG A 98 7.71 -6.88 -22.26
CA ARG A 98 8.51 -7.49 -21.19
C ARG A 98 9.74 -6.67 -20.77
N CYS A 99 9.64 -5.34 -20.87
CA CYS A 99 10.75 -4.43 -20.55
C CYS A 99 10.38 -3.45 -19.43
N TRP A 100 11.41 -3.11 -18.65
CA TRP A 100 11.35 -1.99 -17.72
C TRP A 100 11.69 -0.66 -18.41
N ALA A 101 10.99 0.39 -18.02
CA ALA A 101 11.28 1.76 -18.39
C ALA A 101 11.20 2.66 -17.16
N LYS A 102 12.08 3.65 -17.09
CA LYS A 102 12.02 4.72 -16.07
C LYS A 102 11.05 5.80 -16.57
N LEU A 103 10.14 6.28 -15.74
CA LEU A 103 9.26 7.38 -16.11
C LEU A 103 10.05 8.69 -16.23
N GLU A 104 9.61 9.56 -17.14
CA GLU A 104 10.11 10.93 -17.26
C GLU A 104 9.90 11.68 -15.94
N SER A 105 10.78 12.65 -15.63
CA SER A 105 10.98 13.19 -14.28
C SER A 105 11.41 12.11 -13.27
N PRO A 106 12.71 11.77 -13.24
CA PRO A 106 13.19 10.57 -12.55
C PRO A 106 13.05 10.61 -11.02
N VAL A 107 12.81 11.78 -10.43
CA VAL A 107 12.74 11.96 -8.98
C VAL A 107 11.53 12.81 -8.66
N ARG A 108 10.51 12.19 -8.05
CA ARG A 108 9.32 12.88 -7.56
C ARG A 108 9.40 13.04 -6.04
N LYS A 109 8.96 14.21 -5.55
CA LYS A 109 8.83 14.47 -4.11
C LYS A 109 7.54 13.83 -3.62
N LEU A 110 7.65 12.98 -2.62
CA LEU A 110 6.53 12.42 -1.87
C LEU A 110 6.30 13.27 -0.61
N ARG A 111 5.10 13.19 -0.05
CA ARG A 111 4.77 13.81 1.24
C ARG A 111 4.24 12.73 2.19
N GLY A 112 4.53 12.85 3.48
CA GLY A 112 4.01 11.95 4.52
C GLY A 112 5.00 10.88 4.99
N GLY A 113 5.13 10.73 6.31
CA GLY A 113 6.19 9.99 7.02
C GLY A 113 6.09 8.46 7.06
N SER A 114 5.15 7.81 6.37
CA SER A 114 4.85 6.38 6.62
C SER A 114 4.22 5.62 5.45
N ILE A 115 4.49 6.01 4.21
CA ILE A 115 3.93 5.42 2.98
C ILE A 115 4.16 3.89 2.91
N HIS A 116 5.24 3.38 3.49
CA HIS A 116 5.55 1.94 3.53
C HIS A 116 4.64 1.11 4.45
N LYS A 117 3.85 1.74 5.33
CA LYS A 117 2.97 1.05 6.30
C LYS A 117 1.58 0.76 5.75
N PHE A 118 1.24 1.31 4.60
CA PHE A 118 -0.08 1.21 4.02
C PHE A 118 0.01 0.62 2.63
N SER A 119 -1.04 -0.11 2.28
CA SER A 119 -1.28 -0.60 0.94
C SER A 119 -1.53 0.57 -0.01
N ASN A 120 -1.24 0.35 -1.28
CA ASN A 120 -1.43 1.33 -2.33
C ASN A 120 -2.26 0.69 -3.46
N VAL A 121 -3.09 1.49 -4.10
CA VAL A 121 -4.00 1.02 -5.14
C VAL A 121 -3.88 1.94 -6.34
N ALA A 122 -3.84 1.37 -7.55
CA ALA A 122 -3.99 2.14 -8.76
C ALA A 122 -5.40 1.94 -9.31
N VAL A 123 -6.06 3.06 -9.64
CA VAL A 123 -7.38 3.07 -10.31
C VAL A 123 -7.21 3.87 -11.59
N GLY A 124 -7.37 3.20 -12.74
CA GLY A 124 -6.98 3.78 -14.02
C GLY A 124 -5.49 4.16 -14.03
N ASN A 125 -5.20 5.43 -14.30
CA ASN A 125 -3.84 5.98 -14.31
C ASN A 125 -3.51 6.80 -13.06
N THR A 126 -4.29 6.65 -11.99
CA THR A 126 -4.07 7.37 -10.75
C THR A 126 -3.66 6.41 -9.65
N LEU A 127 -2.52 6.68 -9.02
CA LEU A 127 -2.03 5.94 -7.87
C LEU A 127 -2.55 6.58 -6.59
N TYR A 128 -3.14 5.78 -5.72
CA TYR A 128 -3.67 6.20 -4.42
C TYR A 128 -2.95 5.48 -3.29
N TRP A 129 -2.76 6.17 -2.18
CA TRP A 129 -2.43 5.56 -0.90
C TRP A 129 -3.03 6.37 0.24
N ALA A 130 -3.30 5.68 1.33
CA ALA A 130 -3.75 6.27 2.57
C ALA A 130 -2.66 6.16 3.63
N PHE A 131 -2.62 7.07 4.58
CA PHE A 131 -1.86 6.93 5.81
C PHE A 131 -2.52 7.69 6.95
N LEU A 132 -2.07 7.44 8.17
CA LEU A 132 -2.47 8.25 9.31
C LEU A 132 -1.38 9.26 9.66
N GLU A 133 -1.81 10.49 9.87
CA GLU A 133 -0.98 11.55 10.42
C GLU A 133 -1.64 12.12 11.67
N LYS A 134 -1.07 11.79 12.83
CA LYS A 134 -1.64 12.08 14.16
C LYS A 134 -3.05 11.47 14.28
N ASP A 135 -4.07 12.32 14.14
CA ASP A 135 -5.48 12.01 14.35
C ASP A 135 -6.26 12.02 13.02
N TYR A 136 -5.57 12.26 11.90
CA TYR A 136 -6.16 12.39 10.58
C TYR A 136 -5.89 11.16 9.71
N LEU A 137 -6.92 10.71 9.00
CA LEU A 137 -6.77 9.91 7.79
C LEU A 137 -6.36 10.83 6.66
N VAL A 138 -5.19 10.59 6.07
CA VAL A 138 -4.71 11.31 4.90
C VAL A 138 -4.73 10.38 3.71
N VAL A 139 -5.25 10.84 2.59
CA VAL A 139 -5.22 10.13 1.31
C VAL A 139 -4.49 11.01 0.32
N GLN A 140 -3.53 10.42 -0.38
CA GLN A 140 -2.86 11.07 -1.50
C GLN A 140 -3.18 10.33 -2.79
N ALA A 141 -3.25 11.10 -3.86
CA ALA A 141 -3.41 10.59 -5.21
C ALA A 141 -2.36 11.20 -6.14
N TYR A 142 -1.96 10.44 -7.14
CA TYR A 142 -1.00 10.87 -8.14
C TYR A 142 -1.47 10.47 -9.53
N ASP A 143 -1.82 11.45 -10.36
CA ASP A 143 -2.26 11.24 -11.74
C ASP A 143 -1.02 11.15 -12.64
N LEU A 144 -0.76 9.93 -13.14
CA LEU A 144 0.41 9.62 -13.95
C LEU A 144 0.41 10.31 -15.32
N ASP A 145 -0.77 10.66 -15.85
CA ASP A 145 -0.87 11.28 -17.18
C ASP A 145 -0.62 12.78 -17.11
N LYS A 146 -1.06 13.41 -16.02
CA LYS A 146 -0.93 14.85 -15.81
C LYS A 146 0.31 15.24 -15.01
N ASP A 147 1.00 14.28 -14.39
CA ASP A 147 2.13 14.51 -13.48
C ASP A 147 1.75 15.44 -12.31
N VAL A 148 0.52 15.28 -11.77
CA VAL A 148 0.00 16.11 -10.67
C VAL A 148 -0.35 15.29 -9.43
N TRP A 149 -0.16 15.94 -8.28
CA TRP A 149 -0.39 15.39 -6.95
C TRP A 149 -1.68 15.92 -6.35
N PHE A 150 -2.36 15.08 -5.58
CA PHE A 150 -3.50 15.49 -4.78
C PHE A 150 -3.41 14.96 -3.34
N GLU A 151 -3.98 15.67 -2.38
CA GLU A 151 -4.03 15.30 -0.97
C GLU A 151 -5.35 15.73 -0.32
N GLY A 152 -5.91 14.88 0.53
CA GLY A 152 -7.08 15.18 1.36
C GLY A 152 -6.91 14.54 2.73
N SER A 153 -7.56 15.12 3.75
CA SER A 153 -7.46 14.62 5.12
C SER A 153 -8.77 14.76 5.90
N GLU A 154 -9.10 13.77 6.74
CA GLU A 154 -10.27 13.76 7.62
C GLU A 154 -9.88 13.41 9.05
N ASN A 155 -10.47 14.09 10.04
CA ASN A 155 -10.23 13.79 11.45
C ASN A 155 -11.02 12.54 11.85
N ILE A 156 -10.34 11.41 11.96
CA ILE A 156 -11.00 10.15 12.29
C ILE A 156 -11.03 9.86 13.79
N ARG A 157 -10.21 10.56 14.58
CA ARG A 157 -10.06 10.25 16.01
C ARG A 157 -11.24 10.69 16.83
N GLU A 158 -11.64 11.94 16.68
CA GLU A 158 -12.73 12.50 17.47
C GLU A 158 -14.08 11.94 17.03
N GLU A 159 -14.20 11.55 15.77
CA GLU A 159 -15.45 11.08 15.17
C GLU A 159 -15.69 9.58 15.37
N PHE A 160 -14.65 8.74 15.24
CA PHE A 160 -14.85 7.28 15.13
C PHE A 160 -14.18 6.45 16.22
N PHE A 161 -13.24 7.01 16.97
CA PHE A 161 -12.51 6.28 18.02
C PHE A 161 -12.92 6.75 19.42
N GLY A 162 -13.08 5.79 20.34
CA GLY A 162 -13.34 6.11 21.75
C GLY A 162 -12.14 6.77 22.44
N LYS A 163 -12.38 7.47 23.56
CA LYS A 163 -11.35 8.17 24.37
C LYS A 163 -10.11 7.34 24.76
N HIS A 164 -10.22 6.02 24.77
CA HIS A 164 -9.16 5.07 25.15
C HIS A 164 -8.87 4.02 24.07
N GLU A 165 -9.28 4.33 22.86
CA GLU A 165 -9.08 3.52 21.69
C GLU A 165 -8.01 4.15 20.80
N TYR A 166 -7.08 3.32 20.34
CA TYR A 166 -5.94 3.79 19.56
C TYR A 166 -5.84 2.99 18.26
N PRO A 167 -5.68 3.64 17.10
CA PRO A 167 -5.39 2.96 15.86
C PRO A 167 -4.04 2.26 15.96
N SER A 168 -4.01 1.03 15.49
CA SER A 168 -2.91 0.10 15.73
C SER A 168 -2.22 -0.24 14.41
N TYR A 169 -0.98 0.19 14.30
CA TYR A 169 -0.12 -0.09 13.15
C TYR A 169 0.61 -1.41 13.41
N SER A 170 0.21 -2.50 12.76
CA SER A 170 0.96 -3.76 12.85
C SER A 170 2.31 -3.59 12.14
N SER A 171 3.32 -3.13 12.87
CA SER A 171 4.66 -2.86 12.34
C SER A 171 5.48 -4.13 12.03
N LYS A 172 5.00 -5.31 12.44
CA LYS A 172 5.80 -6.54 12.38
C LYS A 172 5.57 -7.37 11.12
N LEU A 173 4.39 -7.35 10.49
CA LEU A 173 4.06 -8.37 9.47
C LEU A 173 3.11 -7.96 8.32
N GLY A 174 2.59 -6.71 8.24
CA GLY A 174 1.70 -6.36 7.12
C GLY A 174 1.45 -4.85 6.95
N ARG A 175 1.09 -4.46 5.72
CA ARG A 175 0.60 -3.12 5.41
C ARG A 175 -0.88 -3.02 5.82
N VAL A 176 -1.32 -1.83 6.24
CA VAL A 176 -2.74 -1.56 6.48
C VAL A 176 -3.48 -1.64 5.14
N PRO A 177 -4.44 -2.56 4.97
CA PRO A 177 -5.13 -2.73 3.70
C PRO A 177 -5.93 -1.50 3.31
N PHE A 178 -5.66 -1.02 2.11
CA PHE A 178 -6.34 0.07 1.44
C PHE A 178 -6.80 -0.48 0.10
N LEU A 179 -8.10 -0.44 -0.14
CA LEU A 179 -8.75 -1.15 -1.24
C LEU A 179 -9.58 -0.17 -2.05
N HIS A 180 -9.57 -0.33 -3.37
CA HIS A 180 -10.60 0.26 -4.22
C HIS A 180 -11.80 -0.70 -4.26
N LEU A 181 -13.01 -0.15 -4.06
CA LEU A 181 -14.24 -0.95 -4.10
C LEU A 181 -14.87 -0.88 -5.49
N TYR A 182 -15.19 0.34 -5.94
CA TYR A 182 -15.74 0.67 -7.25
C TYR A 182 -15.80 2.20 -7.38
N ASP A 183 -15.87 2.72 -8.61
CA ASP A 183 -15.93 4.16 -8.90
C ASP A 183 -14.92 4.97 -8.09
N GLN A 184 -15.40 5.88 -7.25
CA GLN A 184 -14.62 6.76 -6.38
C GLN A 184 -14.61 6.27 -4.92
N LYS A 185 -15.09 5.06 -4.64
CA LYS A 185 -15.20 4.51 -3.29
C LYS A 185 -14.01 3.63 -2.95
N PHE A 186 -13.44 3.91 -1.78
CA PHE A 186 -12.31 3.19 -1.22
C PHE A 186 -12.63 2.69 0.17
N CYS A 187 -11.88 1.67 0.60
CA CYS A 187 -11.99 1.07 1.91
C CYS A 187 -10.62 1.01 2.59
N LEU A 188 -10.55 1.48 3.83
CA LEU A 188 -9.40 1.28 4.70
C LEU A 188 -9.77 0.34 5.83
N LEU A 189 -9.07 -0.80 5.91
CA LEU A 189 -9.24 -1.77 6.98
C LEU A 189 -8.20 -1.53 8.07
N MET A 190 -8.65 -1.07 9.21
CA MET A 190 -7.78 -0.61 10.28
C MET A 190 -8.10 -1.28 11.60
N ARG A 191 -7.06 -1.78 12.27
CA ARG A 191 -7.19 -2.25 13.64
C ARG A 191 -7.15 -1.10 14.62
N SER A 192 -7.97 -1.16 15.65
CA SER A 192 -7.80 -0.36 16.86
C SER A 192 -7.80 -1.22 18.11
N ASP A 193 -7.08 -0.76 19.12
CA ASP A 193 -6.95 -1.45 20.40
C ASP A 193 -7.55 -0.56 21.50
N PHE A 194 -8.40 -1.13 22.34
CA PHE A 194 -8.92 -0.48 23.53
C PHE A 194 -8.08 -0.87 24.75
N SER A 195 -7.46 0.12 25.39
CA SER A 195 -6.67 -0.10 26.60
C SER A 195 -7.33 0.56 27.80
N LYS A 196 -7.79 -0.24 28.77
CA LYS A 196 -8.11 0.27 30.11
C LYS A 196 -6.81 0.45 30.88
N ARG A 197 -6.29 1.68 30.92
CA ARG A 197 -5.19 2.02 31.85
C ARG A 197 -5.71 1.94 33.29
N ASN A 198 -5.55 0.80 33.94
CA ASN A 198 -5.73 0.71 35.39
C ASN A 198 -4.40 1.09 36.06
N ARG A 199 -4.31 2.32 36.59
CA ARG A 199 -3.07 2.89 37.19
C ARG A 199 -2.55 2.11 38.42
N LYS A 200 -3.24 1.07 38.88
CA LYS A 200 -2.95 0.39 40.17
C LYS A 200 -2.43 -1.04 40.08
N TRP A 201 -2.56 -1.76 38.96
CA TRP A 201 -2.11 -3.16 38.87
C TRP A 201 -1.59 -3.55 37.47
N LYS A 202 -0.49 -4.29 37.42
CA LYS A 202 0.21 -4.80 36.21
C LYS A 202 -0.53 -5.95 35.48
N LEU A 203 -1.84 -6.06 35.60
CA LEU A 203 -2.64 -7.02 34.85
C LEU A 203 -3.36 -6.24 33.75
N LEU A 204 -2.94 -6.43 32.50
CA LEU A 204 -3.70 -6.00 31.33
C LEU A 204 -5.07 -6.70 31.40
N GLU A 205 -6.10 -5.98 31.83
CA GLU A 205 -7.47 -6.38 31.51
C GLU A 205 -7.59 -6.47 29.99
N ARG A 206 -8.20 -7.57 29.51
CA ARG A 206 -8.31 -7.97 28.10
C ARG A 206 -8.35 -6.77 27.15
N GLU A 207 -7.30 -6.62 26.34
CA GLU A 207 -7.31 -5.72 25.20
C GLU A 207 -8.47 -6.16 24.30
N THR A 208 -9.44 -5.28 24.11
CA THR A 208 -10.48 -5.50 23.11
C THR A 208 -9.96 -4.95 21.81
N HIS A 209 -9.85 -5.81 20.81
CA HIS A 209 -9.41 -5.43 19.49
C HIS A 209 -10.65 -5.18 18.61
N TYR A 210 -10.58 -4.16 17.77
CA TYR A 210 -11.61 -3.91 16.77
C TYR A 210 -11.01 -3.89 15.37
N LEU A 211 -11.75 -4.43 14.41
CA LEU A 211 -11.57 -4.14 13.00
C LEU A 211 -12.53 -3.02 12.61
N ASN A 212 -11.96 -1.93 12.12
CA ASN A 212 -12.68 -0.79 11.59
C ASN A 212 -12.56 -0.83 10.07
N CYS A 213 -13.69 -0.75 9.40
CA CYS A 213 -13.80 -0.64 7.96
C CYS A 213 -14.32 0.76 7.65
N PHE A 214 -13.41 1.62 7.19
CA PHE A 214 -13.72 2.99 6.78
C PHE A 214 -13.97 2.99 5.28
N ILE A 215 -15.20 3.32 4.88
CA ILE A 215 -15.56 3.54 3.48
C ILE A 215 -15.65 5.03 3.25
N PHE A 216 -14.91 5.52 2.26
CA PHE A 216 -14.90 6.93 1.89
C PHE A 216 -14.93 7.08 0.37
N GLU A 217 -15.41 8.24 -0.08
CA GLU A 217 -15.33 8.65 -1.46
C GLU A 217 -14.12 9.53 -1.69
N VAL A 218 -13.47 9.45 -2.84
CA VAL A 218 -12.31 10.30 -3.18
C VAL A 218 -12.64 11.10 -4.43
N THR A 219 -12.73 12.42 -4.28
CA THR A 219 -13.04 13.35 -5.38
C THR A 219 -12.00 14.47 -5.47
N PRO A 220 -11.35 14.67 -6.62
CA PRO A 220 -10.45 15.80 -6.81
C PRO A 220 -11.17 17.15 -6.75
N ILE A 221 -10.60 18.10 -6.01
CA ILE A 221 -11.00 19.51 -6.02
C ILE A 221 -9.91 20.32 -6.73
N LEU A 222 -10.17 20.69 -7.98
CA LEU A 222 -9.27 21.48 -8.82
C LEU A 222 -9.41 22.98 -8.58
N LYS A 223 -9.38 23.42 -7.31
CA LYS A 223 -9.55 24.83 -6.95
C LYS A 223 -8.30 25.46 -6.36
N ASN A 224 -7.63 24.73 -5.48
CA ASN A 224 -6.49 25.24 -4.72
C ASN A 224 -5.32 24.28 -4.87
N GLN A 225 -4.16 24.83 -5.20
CA GLN A 225 -2.89 24.13 -5.10
C GLN A 225 -2.12 24.70 -3.91
N ASP A 226 -1.60 23.84 -3.06
CA ASP A 226 -0.80 24.27 -1.91
C ASP A 226 0.63 24.67 -2.33
N GLU A 227 1.39 25.20 -1.36
CA GLU A 227 2.78 25.63 -1.58
C GLU A 227 3.75 24.49 -2.00
N TYR A 228 3.32 23.24 -1.85
CA TYR A 228 4.08 22.04 -2.21
C TYR A 228 3.65 21.44 -3.55
N GLY A 229 2.65 22.03 -4.22
CA GLY A 229 2.17 21.59 -5.53
C GLY A 229 1.05 20.53 -5.46
N PHE A 230 0.48 20.27 -4.29
CA PHE A 230 -0.63 19.32 -4.13
C PHE A 230 -1.96 20.03 -4.33
N TRP A 231 -2.79 19.44 -5.19
CA TRP A 231 -4.20 19.82 -5.32
C TRP A 231 -5.03 19.19 -4.21
N GLU A 232 -6.16 19.80 -3.88
CA GLU A 232 -7.03 19.31 -2.83
C GLU A 232 -7.82 18.05 -3.27
N LEU A 233 -7.91 17.04 -2.39
CA LEU A 233 -8.87 15.94 -2.48
C LEU A 233 -9.92 16.11 -1.40
N ASN A 234 -11.18 15.95 -1.79
CA ASN A 234 -12.25 15.70 -0.84
C ASN A 234 -12.35 14.20 -0.58
N ILE A 235 -12.30 13.81 0.69
CA ILE A 235 -12.28 12.40 1.09
C ILE A 235 -13.32 12.03 2.16
N PRO A 236 -14.62 12.39 1.97
CA PRO A 236 -15.62 12.26 3.00
C PRO A 236 -15.83 10.80 3.39
N VAL A 237 -15.86 10.54 4.70
CA VAL A 237 -16.19 9.23 5.24
C VAL A 237 -17.69 8.97 5.08
N VAL A 238 -18.04 7.98 4.27
CA VAL A 238 -19.44 7.64 3.95
C VAL A 238 -20.00 6.63 4.93
N SER A 239 -19.15 5.72 5.44
CA SER A 239 -19.58 4.68 6.38
C SER A 239 -18.40 4.17 7.17
N VAL A 240 -18.63 3.90 8.47
CA VAL A 240 -17.68 3.19 9.31
C VAL A 240 -18.37 1.97 9.91
N LYS A 241 -17.84 0.79 9.63
CA LYS A 241 -18.26 -0.46 10.29
C LYS A 241 -17.19 -0.90 11.27
N LYS A 242 -17.61 -1.14 12.51
CA LYS A 242 -16.73 -1.55 13.60
C LYS A 242 -17.15 -2.93 14.10
N SER A 243 -16.20 -3.87 14.08
CA SER A 243 -16.42 -5.25 14.51
C SER A 243 -15.45 -5.60 15.63
N PRO A 244 -15.93 -6.12 16.78
CA PRO A 244 -15.03 -6.64 17.82
C PRO A 244 -14.31 -7.88 17.31
N MET A 245 -13.13 -8.14 17.87
CA MET A 245 -12.31 -9.29 17.51
C MET A 245 -11.80 -9.99 18.76
N ASP A 246 -11.83 -11.32 18.72
CA ASP A 246 -11.45 -12.16 19.86
C ASP A 246 -9.94 -12.33 19.99
N HIS A 247 -9.18 -12.00 18.94
CA HIS A 247 -7.73 -12.17 18.89
C HIS A 247 -7.09 -11.19 17.91
N ASN A 248 -5.78 -11.05 18.05
CA ASN A 248 -4.96 -10.32 17.10
C ASN A 248 -4.89 -11.10 15.77
N PHE A 249 -5.19 -10.42 14.66
CA PHE A 249 -5.08 -10.96 13.31
C PHE A 249 -4.27 -10.01 12.42
N ILE A 250 -3.61 -10.58 11.41
CA ILE A 250 -2.83 -9.84 10.42
C ILE A 250 -3.57 -9.99 9.09
N ILE A 251 -3.99 -8.88 8.50
CA ILE A 251 -4.52 -8.88 7.14
C ILE A 251 -3.33 -8.83 6.19
N MET A 252 -3.16 -9.88 5.38
CA MET A 252 -2.22 -9.86 4.25
C MET A 252 -2.99 -9.62 2.96
N GLU A 253 -2.49 -8.74 2.10
CA GLU A 253 -3.12 -8.37 0.83
C GLU A 253 -3.39 -9.57 -0.08
N SER A 254 -2.54 -10.61 -0.01
CA SER A 254 -2.69 -11.85 -0.78
C SER A 254 -3.94 -12.67 -0.46
N LEU A 255 -4.68 -12.34 0.60
CA LEU A 255 -5.86 -13.07 1.07
C LEU A 255 -7.19 -12.34 0.76
N LEU A 256 -7.14 -11.17 0.12
CA LEU A 256 -8.30 -10.33 -0.17
C LEU A 256 -8.74 -10.37 -1.65
N MET A 257 -8.22 -11.31 -2.44
CA MET A 257 -8.56 -11.51 -3.85
C MET A 257 -9.37 -12.78 -4.09
#